data_AF-A0AAN6RJ11-F1
#
_entry.id   AF-A0AAN6RJ11-F1
#
_cell.length_a   1.000
_cell.length_b   1.000
_cell.length_c   1.000
_cell.angle_alpha   90.00
_cell.angle_beta   90.00
_cell.angle_gamma   90.00
#
_symmetry.space_group_name_H-M   'P 1'
#
loop_
_entity.id
_entity.type
_entity.pdbx_description
1 polymer ?
#
loop_
_entity_poly.entity_id
_entity_poly.type
_entity_poly.pdbx_seq_one_letter_code
_entity_poly.pdbx_strand_id
1 'polypeptide(L)'
;MNSLGEHVVLEQSNKAVKLSPREIYHRHRDEIRDIVANDHFGGDQCIDEIVNQWVAVMEPGSTTPLPTNIKGFYGGSLRASIPIEVARGSYKHIVFETTDKAKIRMYARRMLVALSVLDIEVLMEKEPVIAAAALWHKTLAEVRLPERFEELRVSLRQYETTRPRVNLSDTKMPQPSRLKMRLVSLARELDNQIVLESLDAWLST
;
A
#
# COMPACT_ATOMS: atom_id res chain seq x y z
N MET A 1 51.07 -29.53 0.65
CA MET A 1 50.20 -30.53 1.33
C MET A 1 49.17 -29.75 2.13
N ASN A 2 47.90 -30.05 1.84
CA ASN A 2 46.70 -29.40 2.39
C ASN A 2 46.57 -29.63 3.90
N SER A 3 46.01 -28.65 4.61
CA SER A 3 44.91 -28.91 5.55
C SER A 3 44.15 -27.61 5.79
N LEU A 4 42.97 -27.55 5.18
CA LEU A 4 41.95 -26.52 5.36
C LEU A 4 41.26 -26.77 6.71
N GLY A 5 41.46 -25.87 7.67
CA GLY A 5 40.60 -25.76 8.85
C GLY A 5 39.41 -24.88 8.49
N GLU A 6 38.25 -25.52 8.36
CA GLU A 6 36.97 -24.93 7.98
C GLU A 6 36.57 -23.76 8.90
N HIS A 7 36.71 -22.54 8.40
CA HIS A 7 35.87 -21.44 8.88
C HIS A 7 34.46 -21.68 8.36
N VAL A 8 33.66 -22.38 9.16
CA VAL A 8 32.21 -22.40 9.01
C VAL A 8 31.73 -20.96 9.21
N VAL A 9 31.56 -20.26 8.09
CA VAL A 9 30.83 -19.01 8.02
C VAL A 9 29.40 -19.35 8.43
N LEU A 10 29.04 -19.01 9.67
CA LEU A 10 27.67 -18.95 10.12
C LEU A 10 26.99 -17.81 9.32
N GLU A 11 26.50 -18.14 8.13
CA GLU A 11 25.44 -17.39 7.48
C GLU A 11 24.21 -17.45 8.39
N GLN A 12 24.16 -16.55 9.38
CA GLN A 12 22.89 -16.19 10.00
C GLN A 12 22.07 -15.49 8.93
N SER A 13 21.38 -16.29 8.12
CA SER A 13 20.27 -15.82 7.31
C SER A 13 19.25 -15.28 8.31
N ASN A 14 19.28 -13.98 8.55
CA ASN A 14 18.25 -13.28 9.28
C ASN A 14 17.04 -13.22 8.36
N LYS A 15 16.37 -14.37 8.16
CA LYS A 15 15.10 -14.46 7.45
C LYS A 15 14.11 -13.68 8.28
N ALA A 16 13.93 -12.40 7.95
CA ALA A 16 12.85 -11.60 8.50
C ALA A 16 11.55 -12.40 8.34
N VAL A 17 10.95 -12.78 9.46
CA VAL A 17 9.69 -13.54 9.46
C VAL A 17 8.63 -12.65 8.80
N LYS A 18 8.17 -13.02 7.60
CA LYS A 18 7.07 -12.34 6.91
C LYS A 18 5.80 -12.62 7.72
N LEU A 19 5.28 -11.58 8.35
CA LEU A 19 4.05 -11.66 9.13
C LEU A 19 2.86 -11.87 8.20
N SER A 20 1.88 -12.63 8.67
CA SER A 20 0.57 -12.71 8.03
C SER A 20 -0.17 -11.36 8.12
N PRO A 21 -1.10 -11.08 7.20
CA PRO A 21 -1.91 -9.86 7.26
C PRO A 21 -2.62 -9.67 8.62
N ARG A 22 -3.03 -10.77 9.26
CA ARG A 22 -3.69 -10.72 10.58
C ARG A 22 -2.74 -10.29 11.69
N GLU A 23 -1.50 -10.81 11.70
CA GLU A 23 -0.48 -10.38 12.66
C GLU A 23 -0.08 -8.92 12.44
N ILE A 24 -0.01 -8.49 11.18
CA ILE A 24 0.21 -7.08 10.82
C ILE A 24 -0.92 -6.20 11.35
N TYR A 25 -2.18 -6.60 11.15
CA TYR A 25 -3.33 -5.88 11.71
C TYR A 25 -3.23 -5.71 13.22
N HIS A 26 -2.94 -6.77 13.97
CA HIS A 26 -2.83 -6.66 15.43
C HIS A 26 -1.67 -5.77 15.87
N ARG A 27 -0.55 -5.80 15.14
CA ARG A 27 0.59 -4.91 15.41
C ARG A 27 0.27 -3.45 15.20
N HIS A 28 -0.47 -3.13 14.14
CA HIS A 28 -0.77 -1.75 13.73
C HIS A 28 -2.18 -1.30 14.12
N ARG A 29 -2.91 -2.04 14.96
CA ARG A 29 -4.34 -1.80 15.21
C ARG A 29 -4.62 -0.36 15.68
N ASP A 30 -3.82 0.15 16.61
CA ASP A 30 -4.02 1.50 17.14
C ASP A 30 -3.69 2.58 16.11
N GLU A 31 -2.67 2.34 15.28
CA GLU A 31 -2.34 3.21 14.14
C GLU A 31 -3.44 3.18 13.08
N ILE A 32 -4.00 2.01 12.77
CA ILE A 32 -5.15 1.87 11.86
C ILE A 32 -6.35 2.64 12.40
N ARG A 33 -6.63 2.53 13.71
CA ARG A 33 -7.70 3.31 14.36
C ARG A 33 -7.46 4.81 14.21
N ASP A 34 -6.24 5.26 14.45
CA ASP A 34 -5.87 6.67 14.29
C ASP A 34 -6.00 7.16 12.84
N ILE A 35 -5.60 6.35 11.84
CA ILE A 35 -5.77 6.66 10.42
C ILE A 35 -7.25 6.76 10.05
N VAL A 36 -8.08 5.82 10.51
CA VAL A 36 -9.52 5.85 10.25
C VAL A 36 -10.15 7.12 10.85
N ALA A 37 -9.85 7.44 12.11
CA ALA A 37 -10.42 8.61 12.78
C ALA A 37 -9.97 9.92 12.11
N ASN A 38 -8.67 10.09 11.89
CA ASN A 38 -8.10 11.38 11.52
C ASN A 38 -7.98 11.58 10.01
N ASP A 39 -7.52 10.58 9.26
CA ASP A 39 -7.25 10.74 7.82
C ASP A 39 -8.50 10.45 6.98
N HIS A 40 -9.32 9.48 7.41
CA HIS A 40 -10.52 9.10 6.67
C HIS A 40 -11.75 9.93 7.08
N PHE A 41 -12.00 10.09 8.39
CA PHE A 41 -13.15 10.83 8.89
C PHE A 41 -12.89 12.31 9.26
N GLY A 42 -11.62 12.74 9.31
CA GLY A 42 -11.28 14.16 9.56
C GLY A 42 -11.27 14.57 11.04
N GLY A 43 -11.14 13.63 11.97
CA GLY A 43 -10.91 13.91 13.39
C GLY A 43 -12.17 14.38 14.15
N ASP A 44 -12.31 15.69 14.33
CA ASP A 44 -13.15 16.36 15.34
C ASP A 44 -14.67 16.07 15.30
N GLN A 45 -15.16 15.37 14.28
CA GLN A 45 -16.57 15.03 14.11
C GLN A 45 -16.84 13.52 14.04
N CYS A 46 -15.84 12.69 14.34
CA CYS A 46 -15.99 11.26 14.19
C CYS A 46 -16.64 10.60 15.41
N ILE A 47 -17.65 9.76 15.16
CA ILE A 47 -18.31 8.94 16.18
C ILE A 47 -17.44 7.70 16.44
N ASP A 48 -17.03 7.50 17.69
CA ASP A 48 -16.08 6.45 18.09
C ASP A 48 -16.55 5.03 17.72
N GLU A 49 -17.85 4.78 17.79
CA GLU A 49 -18.48 3.52 17.38
C GLU A 49 -18.28 3.26 15.88
N ILE A 50 -18.35 4.30 15.05
CA ILE A 50 -18.13 4.18 13.60
C ILE A 50 -16.66 3.85 13.34
N VAL A 51 -15.72 4.54 14.00
CA VAL A 51 -14.28 4.23 13.89
C VAL A 51 -14.03 2.78 14.28
N ASN A 52 -14.55 2.34 15.42
CA ASN A 52 -14.37 0.98 15.91
C ASN A 52 -14.96 -0.07 14.95
N GLN A 53 -16.11 0.21 14.35
CA GLN A 53 -16.70 -0.70 13.35
C GLN A 53 -15.81 -0.82 12.12
N TRP A 54 -15.28 0.29 11.60
CA TRP A 54 -14.38 0.28 10.44
C TRP A 54 -13.08 -0.48 10.73
N VAL A 55 -12.46 -0.22 11.89
CA VAL A 55 -11.26 -0.93 12.33
C VAL A 55 -11.53 -2.43 12.46
N ALA A 56 -12.63 -2.83 13.09
CA ALA A 56 -13.01 -4.23 13.24
C ALA A 56 -13.29 -4.93 11.89
N VAL A 57 -13.82 -4.20 10.92
CA VAL A 57 -14.08 -4.74 9.57
C VAL A 57 -12.79 -4.98 8.78
N MET A 58 -11.74 -4.20 9.06
CA MET A 58 -10.41 -4.32 8.45
C MET A 58 -9.59 -5.49 8.98
N GLU A 59 -9.99 -6.15 10.09
CA GLU A 59 -9.30 -7.36 10.54
C GLU A 59 -9.43 -8.48 9.49
N PRO A 60 -8.32 -9.09 9.04
CA PRO A 60 -8.37 -10.20 8.09
C PRO A 60 -9.19 -11.38 8.63
N GLY A 61 -10.19 -11.80 7.86
CA GLY A 61 -11.14 -12.85 8.26
C GLY A 61 -12.30 -12.38 9.14
N SER A 62 -12.42 -11.08 9.41
CA SER A 62 -13.52 -10.51 10.19
C SER A 62 -14.90 -10.83 9.61
N THR A 63 -15.83 -11.20 10.50
CA THR A 63 -17.25 -11.39 10.21
C THR A 63 -18.11 -10.22 10.67
N THR A 64 -17.50 -9.15 11.23
CA THR A 64 -18.21 -7.95 11.68
C THR A 64 -19.05 -7.37 10.53
N PRO A 65 -20.34 -7.05 10.74
CA PRO A 65 -21.17 -6.46 9.70
C PRO A 65 -20.55 -5.18 9.12
N LEU A 66 -20.61 -5.04 7.80
CA LEU A 66 -20.14 -3.84 7.11
C LEU A 66 -21.01 -2.64 7.53
N PRO A 67 -20.42 -1.45 7.72
CA PRO A 67 -21.19 -0.21 7.91
C PRO A 67 -22.18 0.02 6.76
N THR A 68 -23.36 0.53 7.08
CA THR A 68 -24.53 0.59 6.19
C THR A 68 -24.34 1.43 4.92
N ASN A 69 -23.36 2.34 4.90
CA ASN A 69 -23.14 3.30 3.82
C ASN A 69 -21.81 3.09 3.07
N ILE A 70 -21.13 1.96 3.24
CA ILE A 70 -19.89 1.69 2.51
C ILE A 70 -20.21 1.50 1.03
N LYS A 71 -19.62 2.37 0.20
CA LYS A 71 -19.62 2.24 -1.24
C LYS A 71 -18.32 1.54 -1.63
N GLY A 72 -18.42 0.32 -2.14
CA GLY A 72 -17.27 -0.40 -2.63
C GLY A 72 -16.51 0.38 -3.69
N PHE A 73 -15.19 0.32 -3.63
CA PHE A 73 -14.34 0.88 -4.67
C PHE A 73 -14.19 -0.13 -5.82
N TYR A 74 -14.28 0.39 -7.05
CA TYR A 74 -13.88 -0.28 -8.29
C TYR A 74 -14.61 -1.59 -8.69
N GLY A 75 -15.58 -2.06 -7.90
CA GLY A 75 -16.30 -3.32 -8.14
C GLY A 75 -15.50 -4.51 -7.60
N GLY A 76 -16.04 -5.20 -6.60
CA GLY A 76 -15.37 -6.27 -5.88
C GLY A 76 -15.85 -6.36 -4.43
N SER A 77 -15.09 -7.08 -3.60
CA SER A 77 -15.35 -7.23 -2.17
C SER A 77 -15.34 -5.88 -1.47
N LEU A 78 -16.49 -5.52 -0.90
CA LEU A 78 -16.65 -4.32 -0.09
C LEU A 78 -15.63 -4.29 1.05
N ARG A 79 -15.45 -5.44 1.73
CA ARG A 79 -14.50 -5.54 2.86
C ARG A 79 -13.06 -5.28 2.41
N ALA A 80 -12.64 -5.89 1.30
CA ALA A 80 -11.29 -5.71 0.79
C ALA A 80 -11.05 -4.30 0.21
N SER A 81 -12.11 -3.56 -0.12
CA SER A 81 -12.01 -2.18 -0.58
C SER A 81 -11.80 -1.15 0.54
N ILE A 82 -12.15 -1.49 1.79
CA ILE A 82 -12.07 -0.56 2.93
C ILE A 82 -10.63 -0.12 3.24
N PRO A 83 -9.63 -1.04 3.32
CA PRO A 83 -8.24 -0.62 3.48
C PRO A 83 -7.74 0.36 2.41
N ILE A 84 -8.24 0.21 1.18
CA ILE A 84 -7.91 1.11 0.06
C ILE A 84 -8.57 2.47 0.25
N GLU A 85 -9.82 2.50 0.68
CA GLU A 85 -10.55 3.73 1.00
C GLU A 85 -9.88 4.51 2.14
N VAL A 86 -9.46 3.81 3.19
CA VAL A 86 -8.73 4.39 4.32
C VAL A 86 -7.39 4.96 3.86
N ALA A 87 -6.62 4.22 3.05
CA ALA A 87 -5.38 4.73 2.45
C ALA A 87 -5.62 5.96 1.56
N ARG A 88 -6.75 6.02 0.85
CA ARG A 88 -7.12 7.20 0.05
C ARG A 88 -7.41 8.43 0.92
N GLY A 89 -7.90 8.24 2.15
CA GLY A 89 -8.00 9.31 3.16
C GLY A 89 -6.64 9.99 3.39
N SER A 90 -5.62 9.21 3.74
CA SER A 90 -4.23 9.71 3.89
C SER A 90 -3.71 10.37 2.61
N TYR A 91 -4.02 9.79 1.44
CA TYR A 91 -3.59 10.33 0.15
C TYR A 91 -4.16 11.72 -0.14
N LYS A 92 -5.39 12.02 0.31
CA LYS A 92 -6.02 13.34 0.13
C LYS A 92 -5.17 14.44 0.78
N HIS A 93 -4.65 14.20 1.97
CA HIS A 93 -3.79 15.18 2.66
C HIS A 93 -2.52 15.48 1.85
N ILE A 94 -1.89 14.45 1.26
CA ILE A 94 -0.70 14.62 0.41
C ILE A 94 -1.02 15.48 -0.81
N VAL A 95 -2.16 15.24 -1.48
CA VAL A 95 -2.47 15.92 -2.76
C VAL A 95 -2.97 17.35 -2.55
N PHE A 96 -3.76 17.59 -1.52
CA PHE A 96 -4.54 18.83 -1.40
C PHE A 96 -4.17 19.71 -0.21
N GLU A 97 -3.44 19.18 0.77
CA GLU A 97 -3.35 19.85 2.09
C GLU A 97 -1.91 20.14 2.54
N THR A 98 -0.89 19.56 1.90
CA THR A 98 0.50 19.80 2.31
C THR A 98 1.51 19.68 1.18
N THR A 99 2.52 20.56 1.19
CA THR A 99 3.77 20.44 0.42
C THR A 99 4.97 20.08 1.31
N ASP A 100 4.77 19.99 2.64
CA ASP A 100 5.78 19.58 3.60
C ASP A 100 6.19 18.12 3.39
N LYS A 101 7.47 17.89 3.05
CA LYS A 101 8.05 16.57 2.79
C LYS A 101 7.93 15.62 3.99
N ALA A 102 8.02 16.11 5.22
CA ALA A 102 7.88 15.27 6.42
C ALA A 102 6.43 14.78 6.58
N LYS A 103 5.44 15.67 6.39
CA LYS A 103 4.02 15.28 6.39
C LYS A 103 3.69 14.33 5.24
N ILE A 104 4.24 14.55 4.05
CA ILE A 104 4.07 13.65 2.91
C ILE A 104 4.56 12.23 3.25
N ARG A 105 5.75 12.11 3.86
CA ARG A 105 6.28 10.80 4.29
C ARG A 105 5.42 10.15 5.37
N MET A 106 4.92 10.93 6.34
CA MET A 106 4.02 10.44 7.38
C MET A 106 2.75 9.84 6.77
N TYR A 107 2.05 10.58 5.90
CA TYR A 107 0.85 10.08 5.25
C TYR A 107 1.12 8.91 4.29
N ALA A 108 2.28 8.90 3.61
CA ALA A 108 2.67 7.75 2.79
C ALA A 108 2.84 6.48 3.63
N ARG A 109 3.44 6.56 4.82
CA ARG A 109 3.54 5.41 5.75
C ARG A 109 2.16 4.96 6.23
N ARG A 110 1.28 5.90 6.56
CA ARG A 110 -0.11 5.61 6.95
C ARG A 110 -0.88 4.90 5.85
N MET A 111 -0.71 5.30 4.58
CA MET A 111 -1.25 4.56 3.43
C MET A 111 -0.77 3.10 3.41
N LEU A 112 0.53 2.87 3.61
CA LEU A 112 1.09 1.52 3.62
C LEU A 112 0.57 0.68 4.79
N VAL A 113 0.42 1.28 5.99
CA VAL A 113 -0.16 0.61 7.15
C VAL A 113 -1.60 0.20 6.88
N ALA A 114 -2.43 1.12 6.36
CA ALA A 114 -3.80 0.79 5.99
C ALA A 114 -3.87 -0.37 4.97
N LEU A 115 -3.05 -0.34 3.92
CA LEU A 115 -3.02 -1.38 2.88
C LEU A 115 -2.40 -2.71 3.34
N SER A 116 -1.61 -2.72 4.41
CA SER A 116 -0.84 -3.90 4.85
C SER A 116 -1.69 -5.06 5.38
N VAL A 117 -2.97 -4.81 5.69
CA VAL A 117 -3.93 -5.85 6.12
C VAL A 117 -4.50 -6.64 4.94
N LEU A 118 -4.19 -6.24 3.70
CA LEU A 118 -4.62 -6.94 2.49
C LEU A 118 -3.63 -8.05 2.14
N ASP A 119 -4.15 -9.25 1.86
CA ASP A 119 -3.39 -10.31 1.21
C ASP A 119 -3.38 -10.05 -0.31
N ILE A 120 -2.37 -9.31 -0.77
CA ILE A 120 -2.27 -8.94 -2.19
C ILE A 120 -2.13 -10.16 -3.09
N GLU A 121 -1.41 -11.19 -2.67
CA GLU A 121 -1.19 -12.41 -3.48
C GLU A 121 -2.53 -13.12 -3.71
N VAL A 122 -3.32 -13.31 -2.65
CA VAL A 122 -4.68 -13.88 -2.76
C VAL A 122 -5.61 -13.00 -3.58
N LEU A 123 -5.57 -11.68 -3.40
CA LEU A 123 -6.41 -10.75 -4.15
C LEU A 123 -6.04 -10.74 -5.64
N MET A 124 -4.75 -10.84 -6.00
CA MET A 124 -4.33 -10.91 -7.39
C MET A 124 -4.96 -12.11 -8.08
N GLU A 125 -5.12 -13.24 -7.39
CA GLU A 125 -5.77 -14.42 -7.93
C GLU A 125 -7.29 -14.25 -8.04
N LYS A 126 -7.94 -13.86 -6.93
CA LYS A 126 -9.41 -13.92 -6.76
C LYS A 126 -10.14 -12.64 -7.17
N GLU A 127 -9.54 -11.48 -6.91
CA GLU A 127 -10.16 -10.16 -7.11
C GLU A 127 -9.17 -9.17 -7.76
N PRO A 128 -8.80 -9.37 -9.04
CA PRO A 128 -7.74 -8.59 -9.69
C PRO A 128 -7.98 -7.08 -9.67
N VAL A 129 -9.25 -6.66 -9.67
CA VAL A 129 -9.64 -5.24 -9.61
C VAL A 129 -9.24 -4.62 -8.27
N ILE A 130 -9.52 -5.31 -7.16
CA ILE A 130 -9.14 -4.84 -5.82
C ILE A 130 -7.62 -4.91 -5.65
N ALA A 131 -6.98 -5.98 -6.11
CA ALA A 131 -5.52 -6.10 -6.07
C ALA A 131 -4.82 -4.97 -6.84
N ALA A 132 -5.26 -4.69 -8.08
CA ALA A 132 -4.68 -3.60 -8.87
C ALA A 132 -4.92 -2.24 -8.22
N ALA A 133 -6.11 -1.99 -7.66
CA ALA A 133 -6.39 -0.76 -6.91
C ALA A 133 -5.46 -0.61 -5.70
N ALA A 134 -5.30 -1.66 -4.89
CA ALA A 134 -4.40 -1.65 -3.74
C ALA A 134 -2.95 -1.40 -4.15
N LEU A 135 -2.45 -2.10 -5.18
CA LEU A 135 -1.10 -1.95 -5.72
C LEU A 135 -0.84 -0.55 -6.31
N TRP A 136 -1.84 0.04 -6.96
CA TRP A 136 -1.73 1.43 -7.42
C TRP A 136 -1.53 2.39 -6.26
N HIS A 137 -2.34 2.31 -5.20
CA HIS A 137 -2.17 3.17 -4.02
C HIS A 137 -0.87 2.85 -3.26
N LYS A 138 -0.47 1.58 -3.22
CA LYS A 138 0.77 1.13 -2.58
C LYS A 138 2.00 1.72 -3.26
N THR A 139 2.10 1.62 -4.59
CA THR A 139 3.22 2.20 -5.37
C THR A 139 3.28 3.73 -5.25
N LEU A 140 2.13 4.42 -5.17
CA LEU A 140 2.09 5.85 -4.88
C LEU A 140 2.63 6.16 -3.48
N ALA A 141 2.41 5.31 -2.48
CA ALA A 141 3.00 5.53 -1.16
C ALA A 141 4.50 5.20 -1.15
N GLU A 142 4.91 4.08 -1.75
CA GLU A 142 6.31 3.62 -1.77
C GLU A 142 7.25 4.60 -2.49
N VAL A 143 6.83 5.21 -3.61
CA VAL A 143 7.66 6.22 -4.32
C VAL A 143 8.01 7.44 -3.46
N ARG A 144 7.20 7.72 -2.42
CA ARG A 144 7.41 8.83 -1.47
C ARG A 144 8.38 8.48 -0.34
N LEU A 145 8.84 7.23 -0.26
CA LEU A 145 9.67 6.70 0.81
C LEU A 145 10.95 6.11 0.20
N PRO A 146 12.08 6.86 0.18
CA PRO A 146 13.34 6.39 -0.43
C PRO A 146 13.81 5.03 0.10
N GLU A 147 13.54 4.75 1.38
CA GLU A 147 13.88 3.50 2.03
C GLU A 147 13.06 2.29 1.57
N ARG A 148 11.99 2.49 0.79
CA ARG A 148 11.07 1.44 0.29
C ARG A 148 11.24 1.13 -1.19
N PHE A 149 12.39 1.46 -1.76
CA PHE A 149 12.57 1.36 -3.21
C PHE A 149 12.47 -0.09 -3.73
N GLU A 150 12.95 -1.09 -2.97
CA GLU A 150 12.82 -2.50 -3.40
C GLU A 150 11.36 -2.96 -3.36
N GLU A 151 10.61 -2.55 -2.33
CA GLU A 151 9.19 -2.83 -2.25
C GLU A 151 8.42 -2.16 -3.40
N LEU A 152 8.78 -0.94 -3.80
CA LEU A 152 8.21 -0.27 -4.97
C LEU A 152 8.38 -1.12 -6.24
N ARG A 153 9.57 -1.68 -6.46
CA ARG A 153 9.86 -2.54 -7.63
C ARG A 153 8.97 -3.79 -7.64
N VAL A 154 8.82 -4.42 -6.48
CA VAL A 154 7.96 -5.62 -6.33
C VAL A 154 6.49 -5.25 -6.59
N SER A 155 5.98 -4.22 -5.94
CA SER A 155 4.59 -3.76 -6.10
C SER A 155 4.29 -3.36 -7.54
N LEU A 156 5.23 -2.71 -8.23
CA LEU A 156 5.04 -2.31 -9.62
C LEU A 156 4.97 -3.52 -10.58
N ARG A 157 5.80 -4.56 -10.39
CA ARG A 157 5.69 -5.83 -11.16
C ARG A 157 4.37 -6.53 -10.94
N GLN A 158 3.93 -6.58 -9.69
CA GLN A 158 2.63 -7.14 -9.34
C GLN A 158 1.52 -6.34 -10.01
N TYR A 159 1.62 -5.01 -10.05
CA TYR A 159 0.65 -4.16 -10.74
C TYR A 159 0.63 -4.42 -12.25
N GLU A 160 1.79 -4.47 -12.90
CA GLU A 160 1.93 -4.78 -14.33
C GLU A 160 1.31 -6.12 -14.70
N THR A 161 1.47 -7.11 -13.83
CA THR A 161 0.94 -8.46 -14.04
C THR A 161 -0.58 -8.51 -13.81
N THR A 162 -1.09 -7.74 -12.84
CA THR A 162 -2.50 -7.77 -12.44
C THR A 162 -3.37 -6.89 -13.33
N ARG A 163 -2.90 -5.70 -13.66
CA ARG A 163 -3.67 -4.65 -14.36
C ARG A 163 -4.28 -5.10 -15.71
N PRO A 164 -3.62 -5.92 -16.55
CA PRO A 164 -4.22 -6.43 -17.78
C PRO A 164 -5.48 -7.28 -17.59
N ARG A 165 -5.66 -7.86 -16.38
CA ARG A 165 -6.84 -8.67 -16.02
C ARG A 165 -8.04 -7.82 -15.57
N VAL A 166 -7.89 -6.49 -15.54
CA VAL A 166 -8.90 -5.55 -15.05
C VAL A 166 -9.57 -4.81 -16.21
N ASN A 167 -10.89 -5.00 -16.35
CA ASN A 167 -11.71 -4.33 -17.36
C ASN A 167 -12.19 -2.93 -16.89
N LEU A 168 -11.24 -2.06 -16.57
CA LEU A 168 -11.48 -0.65 -16.27
C LEU A 168 -10.71 0.23 -17.25
N SER A 169 -11.26 1.40 -17.58
CA SER A 169 -10.56 2.38 -18.40
C SER A 169 -9.34 2.95 -17.69
N ASP A 170 -8.37 3.46 -18.46
CA ASP A 170 -7.17 4.12 -17.96
C ASP A 170 -7.48 5.29 -17.02
N THR A 171 -8.60 6.00 -17.26
CA THR A 171 -9.10 7.07 -16.39
C THR A 171 -9.52 6.57 -15.01
N LYS A 172 -10.11 5.36 -14.93
CA LYS A 172 -10.56 4.78 -13.65
C LYS A 172 -9.42 4.06 -12.93
N MET A 173 -8.50 3.47 -13.67
CA MET A 173 -7.33 2.77 -13.16
C MET A 173 -6.22 2.82 -14.21
N PRO A 174 -5.06 3.45 -13.91
CA PRO A 174 -4.05 3.73 -14.93
C PRO A 174 -3.48 2.45 -15.54
N GLN A 175 -3.19 2.46 -16.83
CA GLN A 175 -2.34 1.46 -17.46
C GLN A 175 -0.93 1.53 -16.86
N PRO A 176 -0.17 0.42 -16.85
CA PRO A 176 1.13 0.41 -16.17
C PRO A 176 2.10 1.49 -16.67
N SER A 177 2.13 1.77 -17.98
CA SER A 177 2.95 2.86 -18.56
C SER A 177 2.60 4.23 -17.99
N ARG A 178 1.29 4.55 -17.88
CA ARG A 178 0.81 5.81 -17.31
C ARG A 178 1.12 5.92 -15.82
N LEU A 179 1.00 4.82 -15.08
CA LEU A 179 1.39 4.79 -13.67
C LEU A 179 2.88 5.07 -13.52
N LYS A 180 3.75 4.40 -14.29
CA LYS A 180 5.20 4.63 -14.25
C LYS A 180 5.57 6.10 -14.52
N MET A 181 5.02 6.71 -15.57
CA MET A 181 5.28 8.13 -15.85
C MET A 181 4.88 9.04 -14.68
N ARG A 182 3.76 8.74 -14.03
CA ARG A 182 3.33 9.46 -12.82
C ARG A 182 4.30 9.26 -11.66
N LEU A 183 4.79 8.04 -11.45
CA LEU A 183 5.77 7.75 -10.40
C LEU A 183 7.11 8.47 -10.67
N VAL A 184 7.55 8.57 -11.93
CA VAL A 184 8.75 9.34 -12.32
C VAL A 184 8.59 10.83 -12.00
N SER A 185 7.44 11.43 -12.36
CA SER A 185 7.17 12.84 -12.02
C SER A 185 7.25 13.05 -10.52
N LEU A 186 6.61 12.18 -9.74
CA LEU A 186 6.63 12.26 -8.27
C LEU A 186 8.03 12.07 -7.70
N ALA A 187 8.83 11.14 -8.23
CA ALA A 187 10.21 10.94 -7.78
C ALA A 187 11.07 12.20 -8.02
N ARG A 188 10.88 12.87 -9.17
CA ARG A 188 11.53 14.16 -9.49
C ARG A 188 11.10 15.26 -8.53
N GLU A 189 9.79 15.43 -8.32
CA GLU A 189 9.23 16.45 -7.42
C GLU A 189 9.70 16.29 -5.97
N LEU A 190 10.01 15.06 -5.54
CA LEU A 190 10.45 14.75 -4.19
C LEU A 190 11.98 14.75 -4.02
N ASP A 191 12.74 14.96 -5.10
CA ASP A 191 14.20 14.81 -5.16
C ASP A 191 14.66 13.40 -4.74
N ASN A 192 13.88 12.36 -5.07
CA ASN A 192 14.18 10.97 -4.73
C ASN A 192 15.00 10.29 -5.84
N GLN A 193 16.29 10.66 -5.91
CA GLN A 193 17.18 10.28 -7.01
C GLN A 193 17.32 8.76 -7.20
N ILE A 194 17.41 7.98 -6.11
CA ILE A 194 17.52 6.52 -6.16
C ILE A 194 16.29 5.90 -6.85
N VAL A 195 15.09 6.36 -6.47
CA VAL A 195 13.85 5.87 -7.07
C VAL A 195 13.71 6.35 -8.51
N LEU A 196 14.14 7.59 -8.82
CA LEU A 196 14.13 8.13 -10.18
C LEU A 196 14.99 7.30 -11.13
N GLU A 197 16.24 7.04 -10.78
CA GLU A 197 17.16 6.23 -11.59
C GLU A 197 16.61 4.82 -11.84
N SER A 198 16.03 4.20 -10.81
CA SER A 198 15.41 2.89 -10.96
C SER A 198 14.17 2.91 -11.86
N LEU A 199 13.34 3.95 -11.78
CA LEU A 199 12.14 4.07 -12.61
C LEU A 199 12.50 4.39 -14.08
N ASP A 200 13.49 5.25 -14.31
CA ASP A 200 13.98 5.57 -15.66
C ASP A 200 14.62 4.33 -16.33
N ALA A 201 15.39 3.53 -15.57
CA ALA A 201 15.91 2.25 -16.06
C ALA A 201 14.78 1.27 -16.44
N TRP A 202 13.69 1.23 -15.65
CA TRP A 202 12.53 0.39 -15.92
C TRP A 202 11.72 0.84 -17.14
N LEU A 203 11.67 2.13 -17.42
CA LEU A 203 11.01 2.66 -18.62
C LEU A 203 11.79 2.36 -19.91
N SER A 204 13.08 2.05 -19.78
CA SER A 204 13.96 1.72 -20.90
C SER A 204 13.92 0.24 -21.30
N THR A 205 13.22 -0.59 -20.52
CA THR A 205 12.98 -2.03 -20.78
C THR A 205 11.56 -2.28 -21.26
#